data_AF-A0A917RF40-F1
#
_entry.id   AF-A0A917RF40-F1
#
_cell.length_a   1.000
_cell.length_b   1.000
_cell.length_c   1.000
_cell.angle_alpha   90.00
_cell.angle_beta   90.00
_cell.angle_gamma   90.00
#
_symmetry.space_group_name_H-M   'P 1'
#
loop_
_entity.id
_entity.type
_entity.pdbx_description
1 polymer ?
#
loop_
_entity_poly.entity_id
_entity_poly.type
_entity_poly.pdbx_seq_one_letter_code
_entity_poly.pdbx_strand_id
1 'polypeptide(L)'
;MSSKLNRFITAIVAGGLVVLTMASPAHATFDPIGTEPVAPYAQPVDANVPKRGCTTTLSDPKNASGSTPAVQVIYAWHDGNGNNYDAYVERIAKIVDRMDWLLDESTDYDQHIKLSCRTGYDTSTYAGYARALVVPEKIESGDISGETTPYTIADDLEAAGYDDAGRKYVVFEDFNGTATAWCDGVCVATTDEWDSATMMHELIHLADVDHAKVSEVPNSFSLNDIMISQYNDWQIDQEFNTYYDPSETSALFSTSSYPDTRKVNIAAYAMFTTPTCCDIGYSNDLLTAQERTIEADAPYAGPSGFTASGGGWMQMTPPGPDSQTSARYYDGRRSLTMNVQSHAEGLVSVTRKPAVTAGQRYRFFARLTTATSGNVKLRLSWYNSSNALISTSDSSTYALSTSWQEYSVSALAPTGAATVQLSVVSPAGQTFAYLLDSLQLNHCNNGKTTDGCRLPG
;
A
#
# COMPACT_ATOMS: atom_id res chain seq x y z
N MET A 1 -88.87 53.15 -3.29
CA MET A 1 -89.09 51.77 -3.81
C MET A 1 -87.88 51.47 -4.70
N SER A 2 -86.95 50.60 -4.29
CA SER A 2 -86.99 49.11 -4.39
C SER A 2 -86.96 48.66 -5.87
N SER A 3 -86.11 47.73 -6.33
CA SER A 3 -85.32 46.73 -5.59
C SER A 3 -84.03 46.27 -6.30
N LYS A 4 -83.01 45.94 -5.47
CA LYS A 4 -82.07 44.81 -5.58
C LYS A 4 -81.74 44.22 -6.97
N LEU A 5 -80.46 44.28 -7.35
CA LEU A 5 -79.78 43.11 -7.95
C LEU A 5 -78.37 42.96 -7.34
N ASN A 6 -78.03 41.73 -6.92
CA ASN A 6 -76.77 41.40 -6.25
C ASN A 6 -75.58 41.43 -7.23
N ARG A 7 -74.40 41.91 -6.84
CA ARG A 7 -73.38 41.16 -6.06
C ARG A 7 -73.04 39.76 -6.62
N PHE A 8 -72.65 39.71 -7.89
CA PHE A 8 -71.73 38.76 -8.54
C PHE A 8 -71.25 39.54 -9.79
N ILE A 9 -69.96 39.71 -10.13
CA ILE A 9 -68.85 38.76 -10.21
C ILE A 9 -67.54 39.48 -9.82
N THR A 10 -66.78 38.88 -8.91
CA THR A 10 -65.35 39.19 -8.69
C THR A 10 -64.55 38.03 -9.25
N ALA A 11 -63.87 38.23 -10.39
CA ALA A 11 -62.76 37.42 -10.91
C ALA A 11 -62.52 37.83 -12.38
N ILE A 12 -61.85 38.96 -12.61
CA ILE A 12 -61.25 39.20 -13.93
C ILE A 12 -60.03 38.28 -14.02
N VAL A 13 -59.98 37.49 -15.10
CA VAL A 13 -58.94 36.50 -15.37
C VAL A 13 -57.61 37.20 -15.62
N ALA A 14 -56.85 37.43 -14.55
CA ALA A 14 -55.40 37.57 -14.63
C ALA A 14 -54.79 36.17 -14.74
N GLY A 15 -54.93 35.57 -15.93
CA GLY A 15 -54.24 34.33 -16.32
C GLY A 15 -52.74 34.58 -16.53
N GLY A 16 -52.08 35.19 -15.55
CA GLY A 16 -50.64 35.29 -15.50
C GLY A 16 -50.09 33.90 -15.27
N LEU A 17 -49.52 33.31 -16.31
CA LEU A 17 -48.75 32.08 -16.22
C LEU A 17 -47.49 32.37 -15.40
N VAL A 18 -47.62 32.37 -14.08
CA VAL A 18 -46.48 32.27 -13.16
C VAL A 18 -45.97 30.84 -13.32
N VAL A 19 -45.15 30.64 -14.36
CA VAL A 19 -44.15 29.59 -14.32
C VAL A 19 -43.29 29.95 -13.12
N LEU A 20 -43.55 29.30 -11.99
CA LEU A 20 -42.55 29.12 -10.96
C LEU A 20 -41.44 28.31 -11.62
N THR A 21 -40.53 29.03 -12.29
CA THR A 21 -39.14 28.62 -12.32
C THR A 21 -38.70 28.69 -10.86
N MET A 22 -39.03 27.64 -10.11
CA MET A 22 -38.11 27.19 -9.10
C MET A 22 -36.82 26.99 -9.89
N ALA A 23 -35.91 27.95 -9.74
CA ALA A 23 -34.53 27.63 -10.01
C ALA A 23 -34.30 26.37 -9.18
N SER A 24 -33.90 25.27 -9.83
CA SER A 24 -33.32 24.16 -9.10
C SER A 24 -32.35 24.79 -8.10
N PRO A 25 -32.36 24.40 -6.81
CA PRO A 25 -31.35 24.88 -5.89
C PRO A 25 -30.01 24.75 -6.61
N ALA A 26 -29.14 25.74 -6.47
CA ALA A 26 -27.85 25.73 -7.14
C ALA A 26 -27.04 24.58 -6.53
N HIS A 27 -27.29 23.37 -7.03
CA HIS A 27 -26.43 22.23 -6.84
C HIS A 27 -25.06 22.76 -7.25
N ALA A 28 -24.10 22.70 -6.33
CA ALA A 28 -22.72 22.66 -6.74
C ALA A 28 -22.67 21.63 -7.88
N THR A 29 -22.09 22.01 -9.02
CA THR A 29 -21.89 21.05 -10.09
C THR A 29 -20.89 20.05 -9.54
N PHE A 30 -21.40 19.00 -8.90
CA PHE A 30 -20.63 17.84 -8.50
C PHE A 30 -20.03 17.36 -9.80
N ASP A 31 -18.72 17.57 -9.93
CA ASP A 31 -17.92 17.03 -11.01
C ASP A 31 -17.28 15.80 -10.38
N PRO A 32 -17.95 14.63 -10.40
CA PRO A 32 -17.52 13.45 -9.64
C PRO A 32 -16.24 12.83 -10.22
N ILE A 33 -15.42 13.58 -10.95
CA ILE A 33 -14.49 13.07 -11.96
C ILE A 33 -13.11 13.73 -11.78
N GLY A 34 -12.39 13.24 -10.77
CA GLY A 34 -11.02 12.84 -11.07
C GLY A 34 -11.06 11.87 -12.26
N THR A 35 -10.29 12.13 -13.31
CA THR A 35 -10.22 11.23 -14.47
C THR A 35 -9.39 10.00 -14.13
N GLU A 36 -9.99 9.07 -13.39
CA GLU A 36 -9.49 7.71 -13.15
C GLU A 36 -8.84 7.16 -14.45
N PRO A 37 -7.51 6.94 -14.48
CA PRO A 37 -6.79 6.53 -15.66
C PRO A 37 -7.36 5.23 -16.21
N VAL A 38 -7.35 5.09 -17.54
CA VAL A 38 -7.78 3.87 -18.23
C VAL A 38 -6.68 2.81 -18.13
N ALA A 39 -6.39 2.38 -16.90
CA ALA A 39 -5.61 1.19 -16.62
C ALA A 39 -6.46 -0.04 -16.95
N PRO A 40 -5.87 -1.13 -17.49
CA PRO A 40 -6.58 -2.39 -17.60
C PRO A 40 -6.83 -2.92 -16.20
N TYR A 41 -8.11 -3.01 -15.79
CA TYR A 41 -8.49 -3.80 -14.61
C TYR A 41 -7.90 -5.20 -14.78
N ALA A 42 -6.92 -5.58 -13.98
CA ALA A 42 -6.46 -6.96 -14.02
C ALA A 42 -7.63 -7.83 -13.56
N GLN A 43 -8.13 -8.61 -14.50
CA GLN A 43 -8.71 -9.89 -14.18
C GLN A 43 -7.55 -10.86 -14.37
N PRO A 44 -6.93 -11.38 -13.30
CA PRO A 44 -5.88 -12.37 -13.42
C PRO A 44 -6.35 -13.48 -14.36
N VAL A 45 -5.53 -13.78 -15.36
CA VAL A 45 -5.78 -14.93 -16.26
C VAL A 45 -5.47 -16.25 -15.52
N ASP A 46 -4.83 -16.15 -14.36
CA ASP A 46 -4.61 -17.24 -13.44
C ASP A 46 -5.91 -17.61 -12.70
N ALA A 47 -6.21 -18.90 -12.63
CA ALA A 47 -7.40 -19.41 -11.96
C ALA A 47 -7.23 -19.56 -10.44
N ASN A 48 -6.02 -19.33 -9.91
CA ASN A 48 -5.63 -19.52 -8.51
C ASN A 48 -5.62 -18.23 -7.68
N VAL A 49 -5.40 -17.06 -8.30
CA VAL A 49 -5.50 -15.74 -7.64
C VAL A 49 -6.96 -15.49 -7.21
N PRO A 50 -7.23 -14.79 -6.09
CA PRO A 50 -8.57 -14.44 -5.63
C PRO A 50 -9.42 -13.74 -6.71
N LYS A 51 -10.35 -14.48 -7.31
CA LYS A 51 -11.38 -13.91 -8.20
C LYS A 51 -12.22 -12.91 -7.41
N ARG A 52 -12.51 -11.73 -7.99
CA ARG A 52 -13.54 -10.73 -7.58
C ARG A 52 -14.19 -11.06 -6.24
N GLY A 53 -13.52 -10.63 -5.17
CA GLY A 53 -13.40 -11.42 -3.95
C GLY A 53 -14.21 -10.90 -2.78
N CYS A 54 -15.49 -11.24 -2.73
CA CYS A 54 -16.28 -11.13 -1.50
C CYS A 54 -15.72 -12.09 -0.44
N THR A 55 -14.75 -11.64 0.36
CA THR A 55 -14.13 -12.42 1.45
C THR A 55 -15.16 -12.82 2.50
N THR A 56 -16.17 -11.98 2.72
CA THR A 56 -17.36 -12.34 3.48
C THR A 56 -18.63 -12.03 2.69
N THR A 57 -19.71 -12.74 3.03
CA THR A 57 -21.05 -12.42 2.53
C THR A 57 -22.04 -12.31 3.69
N LEU A 58 -22.87 -11.27 3.68
CA LEU A 58 -23.89 -10.99 4.68
C LEU A 58 -25.29 -11.00 4.05
N SER A 59 -26.31 -11.41 4.80
CA SER A 59 -27.72 -11.24 4.39
C SER A 59 -28.26 -9.87 4.79
N ASP A 60 -27.74 -9.31 5.89
CA ASP A 60 -27.99 -7.96 6.36
C ASP A 60 -26.63 -7.26 6.52
N PRO A 61 -26.34 -6.19 5.76
CA PRO A 61 -25.06 -5.48 5.83
C PRO A 61 -24.85 -4.75 7.18
N LYS A 62 -25.90 -4.56 7.98
CA LYS A 62 -25.84 -3.92 9.30
C LYS A 62 -25.32 -4.87 10.38
N ASN A 63 -25.56 -6.17 10.24
CA ASN A 63 -25.17 -7.18 11.23
C ASN A 63 -23.97 -8.02 10.76
N ALA A 64 -22.76 -7.57 11.09
CA ALA A 64 -21.51 -8.26 10.77
C ALA A 64 -21.04 -9.26 11.84
N SER A 65 -21.80 -9.42 12.94
CA SER A 65 -21.37 -10.14 14.13
C SER A 65 -20.91 -11.58 13.85
N GLY A 66 -19.70 -11.91 14.32
CA GLY A 66 -19.11 -13.25 14.16
C GLY A 66 -18.57 -13.58 12.76
N SER A 67 -18.56 -12.63 11.82
CA SER A 67 -17.92 -12.81 10.50
C SER A 67 -16.42 -12.44 10.52
N THR A 68 -15.66 -12.89 9.52
CA THR A 68 -14.27 -12.45 9.32
C THR A 68 -14.21 -10.93 9.21
N PRO A 69 -13.24 -10.24 9.85
CA PRO A 69 -13.09 -8.80 9.68
C PRO A 69 -12.88 -8.41 8.21
N ALA A 70 -13.54 -7.33 7.78
CA ALA A 70 -13.63 -6.95 6.37
C ALA A 70 -13.95 -5.46 6.20
N VAL A 71 -13.61 -4.92 5.04
CA VAL A 71 -14.08 -3.60 4.58
C VAL A 71 -15.46 -3.76 3.93
N GLN A 72 -16.40 -2.90 4.29
CA GLN A 72 -17.69 -2.81 3.63
C GLN A 72 -17.83 -1.48 2.89
N VAL A 73 -18.26 -1.55 1.63
CA VAL A 73 -18.35 -0.39 0.76
C VAL A 73 -19.76 0.18 0.83
N ILE A 74 -19.88 1.44 1.20
CA ILE A 74 -21.15 2.17 1.32
C ILE A 74 -21.20 3.25 0.26
N TYR A 75 -22.36 3.35 -0.39
CA TYR A 75 -22.77 4.54 -1.14
C TYR A 75 -23.72 5.34 -0.24
N ALA A 76 -23.22 6.44 0.29
CA ALA A 76 -23.96 7.35 1.15
C ALA A 76 -24.75 8.33 0.30
N TRP A 77 -26.06 8.41 0.51
CA TRP A 77 -26.95 9.32 -0.21
C TRP A 77 -27.86 10.10 0.72
N HIS A 78 -28.26 11.30 0.28
CA HIS A 78 -29.16 12.18 1.03
C HIS A 78 -30.38 12.58 0.18
N ASP A 79 -31.55 12.78 0.80
CA ASP A 79 -32.82 13.12 0.09
C ASP A 79 -32.71 14.37 -0.80
N GLY A 80 -31.78 15.27 -0.49
CA GLY A 80 -31.51 16.50 -1.25
C GLY A 80 -30.91 16.29 -2.64
N ASN A 81 -30.11 15.25 -2.83
CA ASN A 81 -29.53 14.87 -4.14
C ASN A 81 -30.25 13.66 -4.77
N GLY A 82 -31.11 12.99 -4.00
CA GLY A 82 -31.82 11.78 -4.40
C GLY A 82 -30.92 10.55 -4.37
N ASN A 83 -31.50 9.36 -4.46
CA ASN A 83 -30.74 8.13 -4.48
C ASN A 83 -30.26 7.81 -5.90
N ASN A 84 -28.99 8.12 -6.21
CA ASN A 84 -28.36 7.89 -7.51
C ASN A 84 -27.57 6.57 -7.59
N TYR A 85 -27.77 5.65 -6.63
CA TYR A 85 -27.04 4.38 -6.49
C TYR A 85 -26.92 3.58 -7.80
N ASP A 86 -28.01 3.45 -8.55
CA ASP A 86 -28.05 2.68 -9.80
C ASP A 86 -27.14 3.26 -10.90
N ALA A 87 -26.81 4.57 -10.85
CA ALA A 87 -25.89 5.22 -11.78
C ALA A 87 -24.41 5.02 -11.38
N TYR A 88 -24.13 4.77 -10.10
CA TYR A 88 -22.79 4.88 -9.52
C TYR A 88 -22.22 3.57 -8.95
N VAL A 89 -23.06 2.58 -8.64
CA VAL A 89 -22.66 1.28 -8.06
C VAL A 89 -21.52 0.59 -8.82
N GLU A 90 -21.57 0.53 -10.15
CA GLU A 90 -20.51 -0.07 -10.97
C GLU A 90 -19.23 0.78 -11.06
N ARG A 91 -19.29 2.07 -10.76
CA ARG A 91 -18.11 2.93 -10.73
C ARG A 91 -17.39 2.80 -9.39
N ILE A 92 -18.13 2.84 -8.29
CA ILE A 92 -17.63 2.61 -6.94
C ILE A 92 -16.94 1.24 -6.86
N ALA A 93 -17.55 0.19 -7.41
CA ALA A 93 -16.93 -1.14 -7.47
C ALA A 93 -15.61 -1.15 -8.27
N LYS A 94 -15.48 -0.35 -9.33
CA LYS A 94 -14.24 -0.24 -10.12
C LYS A 94 -13.12 0.47 -9.37
N ILE A 95 -13.46 1.48 -8.56
CA ILE A 95 -12.52 2.17 -7.67
C ILE A 95 -12.00 1.19 -6.61
N VAL A 96 -12.90 0.42 -5.97
CA VAL A 96 -12.52 -0.55 -4.93
C VAL A 96 -11.76 -1.75 -5.50
N ASP A 97 -12.15 -2.28 -6.67
CA ASP A 97 -11.38 -3.31 -7.37
C ASP A 97 -9.95 -2.81 -7.70
N ARG A 98 -9.79 -1.51 -7.99
CA ARG A 98 -8.49 -0.89 -8.24
C ARG A 98 -7.68 -0.69 -6.97
N MET A 99 -8.31 -0.30 -5.87
CA MET A 99 -7.67 -0.26 -4.55
C MET A 99 -7.12 -1.64 -4.16
N ASP A 100 -7.91 -2.70 -4.35
CA ASP A 100 -7.49 -4.08 -4.10
C ASP A 100 -6.30 -4.48 -4.97
N TRP A 101 -6.40 -4.23 -6.28
CA TRP A 101 -5.34 -4.48 -7.26
C TRP A 101 -4.04 -3.70 -6.99
N LEU A 102 -4.12 -2.50 -6.41
CA LEU A 102 -2.95 -1.72 -6.00
C LEU A 102 -2.19 -2.36 -4.85
N LEU A 103 -2.82 -3.19 -4.01
CA LEU A 103 -2.13 -3.97 -2.97
C LEU A 103 -1.51 -5.25 -3.55
N ASP A 104 -2.18 -5.86 -4.52
CA ASP A 104 -1.76 -7.08 -5.23
C ASP A 104 -0.49 -6.84 -6.07
N GLU A 105 -0.51 -5.97 -7.08
CA GLU A 105 0.65 -5.79 -8.00
C GLU A 105 1.77 -4.88 -7.46
N SER A 106 1.57 -4.14 -6.36
CA SER A 106 2.64 -3.29 -5.81
C SER A 106 3.71 -4.09 -5.06
N THR A 107 3.48 -5.40 -4.88
CA THR A 107 4.30 -6.31 -4.08
C THR A 107 4.35 -7.70 -4.76
N ASP A 108 5.37 -8.53 -4.50
CA ASP A 108 5.40 -9.94 -4.97
C ASP A 108 4.43 -10.84 -4.14
N TYR A 109 3.36 -10.28 -3.58
CA TYR A 109 2.52 -10.88 -2.55
C TYR A 109 1.03 -10.59 -2.76
N ASP A 110 0.23 -11.66 -2.74
CA ASP A 110 -1.25 -11.73 -2.81
C ASP A 110 -1.90 -11.05 -1.57
N GLN A 111 -1.69 -9.74 -1.41
CA GLN A 111 -2.37 -8.92 -0.41
C GLN A 111 -3.59 -8.24 -1.01
N HIS A 112 -4.73 -8.45 -0.36
CA HIS A 112 -6.02 -7.94 -0.76
C HIS A 112 -6.72 -7.22 0.40
N ILE A 113 -7.64 -6.33 0.07
CA ILE A 113 -8.68 -5.87 0.97
C ILE A 113 -9.68 -7.03 1.14
N LYS A 114 -9.95 -7.43 2.39
CA LYS A 114 -11.02 -8.39 2.67
C LYS A 114 -12.37 -7.69 2.46
N LEU A 115 -12.99 -7.84 1.29
CA LEU A 115 -14.27 -7.18 1.01
C LEU A 115 -15.48 -7.92 1.62
N SER A 116 -16.44 -7.16 2.14
CA SER A 116 -17.75 -7.62 2.66
C SER A 116 -18.84 -7.31 1.65
N CYS A 117 -19.49 -8.36 1.14
CA CYS A 117 -20.58 -8.24 0.16
C CYS A 117 -21.93 -8.70 0.73
N ARG A 118 -23.01 -8.34 0.04
CA ARG A 118 -24.36 -8.83 0.28
C ARG A 118 -24.66 -10.10 -0.52
N THR A 119 -25.36 -11.04 0.10
CA THR A 119 -25.98 -12.19 -0.57
C THR A 119 -27.18 -11.76 -1.43
N GLY A 120 -27.63 -12.62 -2.35
CA GLY A 120 -28.83 -12.39 -3.16
C GLY A 120 -28.61 -11.73 -4.52
N TYR A 121 -27.36 -11.41 -4.89
CA TYR A 121 -26.99 -10.87 -6.20
C TYR A 121 -26.21 -11.89 -7.05
N ASP A 122 -26.34 -11.81 -8.38
CA ASP A 122 -25.62 -12.68 -9.32
C ASP A 122 -24.20 -12.15 -9.59
N THR A 123 -23.26 -12.56 -8.73
CA THR A 123 -21.84 -12.20 -8.82
C THR A 123 -21.11 -12.79 -10.04
N SER A 124 -21.76 -13.61 -10.88
CA SER A 124 -21.20 -14.00 -12.18
C SER A 124 -21.20 -12.84 -13.19
N THR A 125 -22.01 -11.80 -12.94
CA THR A 125 -22.04 -10.55 -13.71
C THR A 125 -21.35 -9.42 -12.94
N TYR A 126 -20.74 -8.45 -13.64
CA TYR A 126 -20.12 -7.30 -12.96
C TYR A 126 -21.16 -6.44 -12.25
N ALA A 127 -22.31 -6.20 -12.87
CA ALA A 127 -23.43 -5.47 -12.27
C ALA A 127 -23.94 -6.14 -10.97
N GLY A 128 -24.02 -7.47 -10.94
CA GLY A 128 -24.42 -8.20 -9.74
C GLY A 128 -23.32 -8.23 -8.67
N TYR A 129 -22.05 -8.35 -9.05
CA TYR A 129 -20.91 -8.19 -8.13
C TYR A 129 -20.88 -6.79 -7.51
N ALA A 130 -20.97 -5.72 -8.31
CA ALA A 130 -20.98 -4.35 -7.82
C ALA A 130 -22.14 -4.09 -6.85
N ARG A 131 -23.34 -4.64 -7.13
CA ARG A 131 -24.49 -4.57 -6.22
C ARG A 131 -24.35 -5.42 -4.96
N ALA A 132 -23.58 -6.51 -5.02
CA ALA A 132 -23.21 -7.28 -3.84
C ALA A 132 -22.26 -6.46 -2.96
N LEU A 133 -21.21 -5.88 -3.56
CA LEU A 133 -20.15 -5.14 -2.87
C LEU A 133 -20.64 -3.83 -2.24
N VAL A 134 -21.33 -2.98 -3.01
CA VAL A 134 -21.71 -1.62 -2.59
C VAL A 134 -23.08 -1.63 -1.95
N VAL A 135 -23.18 -1.07 -0.74
CA VAL A 135 -24.43 -0.95 0.03
C VAL A 135 -24.93 0.51 -0.03
N PRO A 136 -26.11 0.80 -0.60
CA PRO A 136 -26.70 2.13 -0.50
C PRO A 136 -27.27 2.32 0.90
N GLU A 137 -26.79 3.32 1.63
CA GLU A 137 -27.36 3.73 2.92
C GLU A 137 -27.71 5.22 2.89
N LYS A 138 -28.83 5.57 3.51
CA LYS A 138 -29.27 6.96 3.61
C LYS A 138 -28.59 7.62 4.80
N ILE A 139 -27.97 8.76 4.57
CA ILE A 139 -27.55 9.69 5.62
C ILE A 139 -28.72 10.68 5.78
N GLU A 140 -29.27 10.80 6.99
CA GLU A 140 -30.41 11.67 7.34
C GLU A 140 -29.95 13.04 7.87
N SER A 141 -28.71 13.09 8.39
CA SER A 141 -28.10 14.24 9.07
C SER A 141 -27.10 15.01 8.19
N GLY A 142 -26.95 14.62 6.91
CA GLY A 142 -25.99 15.22 5.98
C GLY A 142 -26.34 16.66 5.56
N ASP A 143 -25.33 17.53 5.46
CA ASP A 143 -25.51 18.91 5.01
C ASP A 143 -25.29 19.01 3.49
N ILE A 144 -26.38 19.20 2.74
CA ILE A 144 -26.34 19.41 1.28
C ILE A 144 -25.72 20.78 0.92
N SER A 145 -25.70 21.72 1.86
CA SER A 145 -25.30 23.12 1.67
C SER A 145 -23.92 23.47 2.25
N GLY A 146 -23.31 22.51 2.96
CA GLY A 146 -22.05 22.64 3.67
C GLY A 146 -21.25 21.34 3.56
N GLU A 147 -20.23 21.20 4.40
CA GLU A 147 -19.36 20.02 4.47
C GLU A 147 -19.93 19.02 5.47
N THR A 148 -20.36 17.86 4.99
CA THR A 148 -20.76 16.76 5.88
C THR A 148 -19.51 16.13 6.47
N THR A 149 -19.44 16.12 7.80
CA THR A 149 -18.29 15.60 8.55
C THR A 149 -18.41 14.10 8.77
N PRO A 150 -17.29 13.36 8.88
CA PRO A 150 -17.30 11.90 8.93
C PRO A 150 -17.97 11.35 10.19
N TYR A 151 -17.94 12.08 11.31
CA TYR A 151 -18.66 11.68 12.53
C TYR A 151 -20.18 11.73 12.34
N THR A 152 -20.73 12.67 11.55
CA THR A 152 -22.16 12.70 11.20
C THR A 152 -22.57 11.46 10.40
N ILE A 153 -21.69 11.01 9.49
CA ILE A 153 -21.89 9.78 8.72
C ILE A 153 -21.80 8.56 9.65
N ALA A 154 -20.82 8.52 10.55
CA ALA A 154 -20.67 7.44 11.53
C ALA A 154 -21.87 7.33 12.48
N ASP A 155 -22.36 8.46 13.02
CA ASP A 155 -23.54 8.55 13.90
C ASP A 155 -24.81 8.03 13.18
N ASP A 156 -25.03 8.45 11.93
CA ASP A 156 -26.17 7.99 11.12
C ASP A 156 -26.06 6.49 10.78
N LEU A 157 -24.85 5.97 10.53
CA LEU A 157 -24.62 4.53 10.35
C LEU A 157 -24.86 3.75 11.65
N GLU A 158 -24.40 4.23 12.81
CA GLU A 158 -24.69 3.60 14.10
C GLU A 158 -26.21 3.58 14.38
N ALA A 159 -26.89 4.71 14.16
CA ALA A 159 -28.34 4.83 14.28
C ALA A 159 -29.09 3.91 13.29
N ALA A 160 -28.52 3.69 12.11
CA ALA A 160 -29.02 2.75 11.11
C ALA A 160 -28.70 1.28 11.44
N GLY A 161 -27.94 1.01 12.50
CA GLY A 161 -27.66 -0.32 13.06
C GLY A 161 -26.34 -0.96 12.63
N TYR A 162 -25.41 -0.20 12.03
CA TYR A 162 -24.04 -0.67 11.75
C TYR A 162 -23.18 -0.64 13.03
N ASP A 163 -22.13 -1.47 13.08
CA ASP A 163 -21.18 -1.54 14.20
C ASP A 163 -19.73 -1.74 13.71
N ASP A 164 -18.73 -1.55 14.56
CA ASP A 164 -17.33 -1.82 14.21
C ASP A 164 -16.88 -3.26 14.49
N ALA A 165 -17.80 -4.18 14.82
CA ALA A 165 -17.53 -5.52 15.33
C ALA A 165 -17.05 -6.50 14.26
N GLY A 166 -15.90 -6.18 13.67
CA GLY A 166 -15.34 -6.83 12.48
C GLY A 166 -15.60 -6.04 11.18
N ARG A 167 -16.05 -4.78 11.24
CA ARG A 167 -16.18 -3.95 10.05
C ARG A 167 -15.46 -2.62 10.16
N LYS A 168 -14.97 -2.19 9.00
CA LYS A 168 -14.49 -0.84 8.69
C LYS A 168 -15.21 -0.42 7.40
N TYR A 169 -15.62 0.83 7.31
CA TYR A 169 -16.52 1.29 6.26
C TYR A 169 -15.81 2.25 5.32
N VAL A 170 -15.89 1.96 4.03
CA VAL A 170 -15.41 2.80 2.93
C VAL A 170 -16.64 3.46 2.33
N VAL A 171 -16.77 4.77 2.47
CA VAL A 171 -18.00 5.53 2.22
C VAL A 171 -17.78 6.51 1.07
N PHE A 172 -18.45 6.24 -0.05
CA PHE A 172 -18.55 7.16 -1.18
C PHE A 172 -19.82 8.00 -1.02
N GLU A 173 -19.66 9.30 -0.79
CA GLU A 173 -20.77 10.23 -0.60
C GLU A 173 -21.18 10.92 -1.90
N ASP A 174 -22.49 11.13 -2.10
CA ASP A 174 -23.05 11.84 -3.26
C ASP A 174 -23.46 13.30 -2.96
N PHE A 175 -23.05 13.79 -1.81
CA PHE A 175 -23.23 15.14 -1.31
C PHE A 175 -21.87 15.76 -0.96
N ASN A 176 -21.87 17.03 -0.57
CA ASN A 176 -20.63 17.74 -0.25
C ASN A 176 -20.13 17.28 1.13
N GLY A 177 -19.02 16.57 1.16
CA GLY A 177 -18.34 16.15 2.38
C GLY A 177 -16.85 16.38 2.27
N THR A 178 -16.05 15.41 2.72
CA THR A 178 -14.59 15.56 2.80
C THR A 178 -13.91 14.20 2.87
N ALA A 179 -12.80 14.06 2.14
CA ALA A 179 -11.84 12.98 2.32
C ALA A 179 -11.22 13.01 3.73
N THR A 180 -11.64 12.07 4.59
CA THR A 180 -11.17 11.95 5.97
C THR A 180 -11.60 10.61 6.58
N ALA A 181 -10.94 10.19 7.66
CA ALA A 181 -11.28 9.01 8.44
C ALA A 181 -11.73 9.36 9.87
N TRP A 182 -12.68 8.58 10.40
CA TRP A 182 -13.20 8.71 11.76
C TRP A 182 -13.41 7.34 12.43
N CYS A 183 -13.11 7.25 13.73
CA CYS A 183 -13.19 6.02 14.52
C CYS A 183 -13.65 6.30 15.96
N ASP A 184 -14.95 6.52 16.17
CA ASP A 184 -15.58 6.49 17.49
C ASP A 184 -16.96 5.83 17.33
N GLY A 185 -17.18 4.69 17.99
CA GLY A 185 -18.31 3.80 17.68
C GLY A 185 -18.15 3.10 16.33
N VAL A 186 -18.59 3.74 15.24
CA VAL A 186 -18.46 3.23 13.86
C VAL A 186 -17.24 3.85 13.18
N CYS A 187 -16.48 3.03 12.45
CA CYS A 187 -15.23 3.46 11.80
C CYS A 187 -15.41 3.65 10.29
N VAL A 188 -15.37 4.90 9.83
CA VAL A 188 -15.64 5.32 8.44
C VAL A 188 -14.44 6.01 7.81
N ALA A 189 -14.11 5.66 6.58
CA ALA A 189 -13.27 6.42 5.66
C ALA A 189 -14.21 7.01 4.60
N THR A 190 -14.34 8.33 4.56
CA THR A 190 -15.21 9.05 3.63
C THR A 190 -14.40 9.61 2.47
N THR A 191 -14.99 9.72 1.28
CA THR A 191 -14.43 10.53 0.20
C THR A 191 -15.51 11.15 -0.67
N ASP A 192 -15.36 12.44 -0.95
CA ASP A 192 -16.02 13.19 -2.01
C ASP A 192 -15.23 13.09 -3.34
N GLU A 193 -13.89 12.98 -3.28
CA GLU A 193 -13.04 12.67 -4.43
C GLU A 193 -13.11 11.17 -4.76
N TRP A 194 -13.97 10.80 -5.71
CA TRP A 194 -14.24 9.41 -6.12
C TRP A 194 -13.13 8.83 -7.01
N ASP A 195 -11.97 8.62 -6.41
CA ASP A 195 -10.80 7.94 -6.97
C ASP A 195 -10.18 6.93 -5.98
N SER A 196 -9.31 6.07 -6.49
CA SER A 196 -8.70 4.97 -5.75
C SER A 196 -7.50 5.35 -4.89
N ALA A 197 -6.85 6.50 -5.11
CA ALA A 197 -5.75 6.96 -4.26
C ALA A 197 -6.32 7.57 -2.99
N THR A 198 -7.26 8.50 -3.13
CA THR A 198 -7.91 9.18 -1.99
C THR A 198 -8.66 8.17 -1.13
N MET A 199 -9.45 7.26 -1.71
CA MET A 199 -10.13 6.26 -0.89
C MET A 199 -9.18 5.24 -0.22
N MET A 200 -8.04 4.91 -0.84
CA MET A 200 -7.02 4.08 -0.18
C MET A 200 -6.31 4.84 0.95
N HIS A 201 -6.04 6.14 0.77
CA HIS A 201 -5.47 7.01 1.80
C HIS A 201 -6.35 7.01 3.06
N GLU A 202 -7.65 7.27 2.90
CA GLU A 202 -8.59 7.29 4.02
C GLU A 202 -8.83 5.91 4.64
N LEU A 203 -8.86 4.84 3.83
CA LEU A 203 -8.91 3.47 4.36
C LEU A 203 -7.68 3.14 5.22
N ILE A 204 -6.47 3.62 4.86
CA ILE A 204 -5.25 3.40 5.65
C ILE A 204 -5.29 4.16 6.98
N HIS A 205 -5.95 5.32 7.06
CA HIS A 205 -6.15 6.00 8.34
C HIS A 205 -6.99 5.17 9.34
N LEU A 206 -7.91 4.32 8.88
CA LEU A 206 -8.63 3.35 9.75
C LEU A 206 -7.71 2.26 10.34
N ALA A 207 -6.45 2.19 9.90
CA ALA A 207 -5.41 1.33 10.44
C ALA A 207 -4.51 2.03 11.50
N ASP A 208 -5.01 3.03 12.24
CA ASP A 208 -4.23 3.79 13.26
C ASP A 208 -2.95 4.43 12.66
N VAL A 209 -3.06 4.86 11.40
CA VAL A 209 -2.02 5.61 10.70
C VAL A 209 -2.39 7.08 10.77
N ASP A 210 -1.54 7.92 11.36
CA ASP A 210 -1.79 9.37 11.51
C ASP A 210 -1.63 10.13 10.19
N HIS A 211 -0.75 9.66 9.31
CA HIS A 211 -0.47 10.23 7.99
C HIS A 211 -0.31 9.09 6.97
N ALA A 212 -1.34 8.84 6.16
CA ALA A 212 -1.21 8.00 4.98
C ALA A 212 -0.56 8.79 3.84
N LYS A 213 0.10 8.11 2.90
CA LYS A 213 0.53 8.69 1.62
C LYS A 213 0.21 7.71 0.50
N VAL A 214 -0.79 8.05 -0.31
CA VAL A 214 -1.12 7.36 -1.55
C VAL A 214 -1.11 8.42 -2.64
N SER A 215 -0.13 8.37 -3.53
CA SER A 215 0.07 9.31 -4.61
C SER A 215 -0.36 8.68 -5.93
N GLU A 216 -0.90 9.51 -6.83
CA GLU A 216 -1.13 9.17 -8.23
C GLU A 216 0.01 9.67 -9.16
N VAL A 217 1.16 10.22 -8.70
CA VAL A 217 2.22 10.76 -9.62
C VAL A 217 3.68 10.57 -9.12
N PRO A 218 4.70 10.22 -9.95
CA PRO A 218 6.13 10.24 -9.58
C PRO A 218 6.84 11.58 -9.83
N ASN A 219 6.14 12.63 -10.29
CA ASN A 219 6.77 13.89 -10.68
C ASN A 219 6.53 15.03 -9.67
N SER A 220 7.49 15.14 -8.75
CA SER A 220 8.03 16.39 -8.18
C SER A 220 7.22 17.68 -8.36
N PHE A 221 6.82 18.33 -7.26
CA PHE A 221 7.21 19.71 -6.91
C PHE A 221 6.47 20.21 -5.64
N SER A 222 6.85 19.74 -4.44
CA SER A 222 7.19 20.62 -3.29
C SER A 222 7.25 19.88 -1.93
N LEU A 223 8.38 20.09 -1.24
CA LEU A 223 8.56 20.35 0.19
C LEU A 223 7.60 19.71 1.21
N ASN A 224 8.17 18.89 2.11
CA ASN A 224 7.76 18.60 3.50
C ASN A 224 6.27 18.77 3.88
N ASP A 225 5.58 17.66 4.16
CA ASP A 225 4.21 17.62 4.74
C ASP A 225 3.19 18.54 4.05
N ILE A 226 2.46 18.05 3.02
CA ILE A 226 1.08 18.48 2.68
C ILE A 226 0.46 17.58 1.58
N MET A 227 -0.86 17.38 1.71
CA MET A 227 -1.78 16.74 0.75
C MET A 227 -1.87 17.50 -0.59
N ILE A 228 -1.74 16.85 -1.75
CA ILE A 228 -2.13 17.39 -3.07
C ILE A 228 -2.66 16.27 -3.99
N SER A 229 -3.78 16.54 -4.68
CA SER A 229 -4.39 15.67 -5.69
C SER A 229 -4.01 16.04 -7.14
N GLN A 230 -4.22 15.05 -8.05
CA GLN A 230 -4.31 15.14 -9.52
C GLN A 230 -3.01 15.18 -10.39
N TYR A 231 -2.59 14.01 -10.91
CA TYR A 231 -2.46 13.61 -12.36
C TYR A 231 -1.24 12.69 -12.77
N ASN A 232 -1.40 11.35 -12.70
CA ASN A 232 -0.63 10.17 -13.25
C ASN A 232 0.91 9.97 -12.96
N ASP A 233 1.50 8.82 -12.53
CA ASP A 233 1.03 7.48 -12.07
C ASP A 233 1.49 7.05 -10.61
N TRP A 234 0.96 5.93 -10.11
CA TRP A 234 0.63 5.54 -8.70
C TRP A 234 1.71 4.97 -7.76
N GLN A 235 1.77 5.41 -6.49
CA GLN A 235 2.57 4.79 -5.40
C GLN A 235 1.96 4.99 -3.99
N ILE A 236 1.88 3.92 -3.20
CA ILE A 236 1.79 3.99 -1.72
C ILE A 236 3.21 4.30 -1.20
N ASP A 237 3.35 5.40 -0.45
CA ASP A 237 4.58 5.95 0.15
C ASP A 237 5.73 6.37 -0.80
N GLN A 238 5.72 7.66 -1.22
CA GLN A 238 6.80 8.27 -2.01
C GLN A 238 7.97 8.87 -1.21
N GLU A 239 8.14 8.54 0.06
CA GLU A 239 9.48 8.62 0.68
C GLU A 239 10.15 7.22 0.80
N PHE A 240 9.47 6.19 0.28
CA PHE A 240 9.89 4.78 0.25
C PHE A 240 9.50 4.09 -1.06
N ASN A 241 10.13 4.49 -2.17
CA ASN A 241 9.73 3.97 -3.47
C ASN A 241 10.05 2.46 -3.64
N THR A 242 8.98 1.65 -3.54
CA THR A 242 8.75 0.26 -4.05
C THR A 242 8.88 -0.92 -3.06
N TYR A 243 7.80 -1.72 -2.98
CA TYR A 243 7.54 -2.87 -2.11
C TYR A 243 7.47 -2.59 -0.61
N TYR A 244 6.25 -2.25 -0.18
CA TYR A 244 5.73 -2.87 1.04
C TYR A 244 5.83 -4.40 0.90
N ASP A 245 6.42 -5.11 1.88
CA ASP A 245 6.37 -6.57 1.94
C ASP A 245 5.39 -6.95 3.06
N PRO A 246 4.13 -7.27 2.71
CA PRO A 246 3.14 -7.57 3.73
C PRO A 246 3.46 -8.89 4.44
N SER A 247 4.25 -9.81 3.86
CA SER A 247 4.55 -11.13 4.44
C SER A 247 5.33 -11.04 5.74
N GLU A 248 5.96 -9.89 5.97
CA GLU A 248 6.67 -9.60 7.19
C GLU A 248 5.75 -8.94 8.22
N THR A 249 5.07 -9.75 9.05
CA THR A 249 4.32 -9.27 10.24
C THR A 249 5.19 -8.55 11.29
N SER A 250 6.52 -8.51 11.11
CA SER A 250 7.48 -7.74 11.90
C SER A 250 7.87 -6.38 11.31
N ALA A 251 7.54 -6.09 10.05
CA ALA A 251 7.83 -4.79 9.44
C ALA A 251 6.95 -3.71 10.11
N LEU A 252 7.55 -2.59 10.49
CA LEU A 252 6.89 -1.56 11.31
C LEU A 252 7.27 -0.16 10.82
N PHE A 253 6.29 0.52 10.21
CA PHE A 253 6.42 1.79 9.52
C PHE A 253 5.97 2.92 10.45
N SER A 254 6.76 4.01 10.52
CA SER A 254 6.37 5.19 11.31
C SER A 254 5.16 5.85 10.69
N THR A 255 4.10 6.06 11.47
CA THR A 255 2.79 6.52 10.98
C THR A 255 2.62 8.04 10.93
N SER A 256 3.65 8.80 11.30
CA SER A 256 3.58 10.25 11.39
C SER A 256 4.95 10.88 11.17
N SER A 257 4.97 12.15 10.76
CA SER A 257 6.22 12.90 10.60
C SER A 257 6.92 13.11 11.95
N TYR A 258 8.25 13.19 11.91
CA TYR A 258 9.12 13.13 13.08
C TYR A 258 8.78 14.19 14.15
N PRO A 259 8.74 13.86 15.47
CA PRO A 259 9.29 12.66 16.11
C PRO A 259 8.23 11.73 16.72
N ASP A 260 7.31 11.15 15.93
CA ASP A 260 6.48 10.05 16.44
C ASP A 260 7.29 8.74 16.58
N THR A 261 6.98 7.99 17.64
CA THR A 261 7.54 6.67 17.95
C THR A 261 6.57 5.53 17.62
N ARG A 262 5.29 5.85 17.34
CA ARG A 262 4.33 4.87 16.83
C ARG A 262 4.81 4.31 15.52
N LYS A 263 4.69 2.99 15.42
CA LYS A 263 4.92 2.25 14.19
C LYS A 263 3.83 1.21 14.01
N VAL A 264 3.39 1.04 12.78
CA VAL A 264 2.25 0.19 12.41
C VAL A 264 2.66 -0.77 11.29
N ASN A 265 2.04 -1.93 11.27
CA ASN A 265 2.11 -2.90 10.17
C ASN A 265 0.73 -3.00 9.53
N ILE A 266 0.54 -2.47 8.33
CA ILE A 266 -0.77 -2.43 7.65
C ILE A 266 -1.32 -3.86 7.42
N ALA A 267 -0.47 -4.83 7.09
CA ALA A 267 -0.81 -6.25 6.91
C ALA A 267 -1.17 -6.99 8.21
N ALA A 268 -0.92 -6.40 9.39
CA ALA A 268 -1.43 -6.90 10.65
C ALA A 268 -2.92 -6.52 10.89
N TYR A 269 -3.49 -5.61 10.10
CA TYR A 269 -4.88 -5.20 10.25
C TYR A 269 -5.80 -6.23 9.64
N ALA A 270 -6.77 -6.67 10.43
CA ALA A 270 -7.62 -7.80 10.08
C ALA A 270 -8.48 -7.56 8.82
N MET A 271 -8.61 -6.31 8.36
CA MET A 271 -9.32 -5.93 7.13
C MET A 271 -8.54 -6.16 5.83
N PHE A 272 -7.22 -6.35 5.89
CA PHE A 272 -6.42 -6.84 4.75
C PHE A 272 -6.20 -8.35 4.89
N THR A 273 -5.98 -9.08 3.79
CA THR A 273 -5.51 -10.46 3.90
C THR A 273 -4.18 -10.44 4.64
N THR A 274 -4.02 -11.37 5.59
CA THR A 274 -2.68 -11.79 5.95
C THR A 274 -2.13 -12.41 4.67
N PRO A 275 -1.06 -11.89 4.09
CA PRO A 275 -0.48 -12.48 2.89
C PRO A 275 -0.26 -13.95 3.11
N THR A 276 -0.76 -14.70 2.15
CA THR A 276 -0.65 -16.13 2.05
C THR A 276 0.82 -16.48 1.94
N CYS A 277 1.43 -16.89 3.06
CA CYS A 277 2.64 -17.70 2.98
C CYS A 277 2.26 -18.93 2.12
N CYS A 278 2.88 -19.03 0.93
CA CYS A 278 2.55 -19.92 -0.19
C CYS A 278 1.65 -19.37 -1.31
N ASP A 279 1.34 -18.07 -1.39
CA ASP A 279 1.38 -17.48 -2.73
C ASP A 279 2.84 -17.26 -3.11
N ILE A 280 3.17 -17.72 -4.32
CA ILE A 280 4.53 -18.07 -4.69
C ILE A 280 5.05 -17.12 -5.76
N GLY A 281 5.10 -15.83 -5.42
CA GLY A 281 6.23 -14.99 -5.83
C GLY A 281 7.51 -15.78 -5.53
N TYR A 282 8.11 -16.34 -6.57
CA TYR A 282 8.73 -17.68 -6.46
C TYR A 282 9.76 -17.75 -5.33
N SER A 283 9.47 -18.57 -4.32
CA SER A 283 10.01 -18.54 -2.95
C SER A 283 11.47 -19.00 -2.83
N ASN A 284 12.35 -18.54 -3.72
CA ASN A 284 13.75 -18.90 -3.73
C ASN A 284 14.61 -17.98 -2.87
N ASP A 285 14.22 -16.72 -2.69
CA ASP A 285 14.86 -15.79 -1.75
C ASP A 285 14.63 -16.24 -0.29
N LEU A 286 15.69 -16.14 0.51
CA LEU A 286 15.73 -16.52 1.91
C LEU A 286 15.88 -15.32 2.86
N LEU A 287 15.96 -14.10 2.34
CA LEU A 287 15.98 -12.85 3.12
C LEU A 287 14.57 -12.39 3.53
N THR A 288 14.48 -11.68 4.66
CA THR A 288 13.27 -10.90 5.03
C THR A 288 13.24 -9.59 4.26
N ALA A 289 12.10 -8.91 4.13
CA ALA A 289 12.07 -7.58 3.53
C ALA A 289 13.08 -6.64 4.18
N GLN A 290 13.11 -6.56 5.51
CA GLN A 290 14.07 -5.69 6.19
C GLN A 290 15.54 -5.97 5.80
N GLU A 291 15.89 -7.20 5.44
CA GLU A 291 17.25 -7.53 5.01
C GLU A 291 17.49 -7.37 3.50
N ARG A 292 16.42 -7.33 2.69
CA ARG A 292 16.47 -7.03 1.25
C ARG A 292 16.48 -5.53 1.00
N THR A 293 15.62 -4.81 1.71
CA THR A 293 15.17 -3.44 1.42
C THR A 293 15.65 -2.41 2.45
N ILE A 294 15.98 -2.84 3.68
CA ILE A 294 16.59 -2.02 4.73
C ILE A 294 15.67 -0.88 5.25
N GLU A 295 14.36 -0.94 5.01
CA GLU A 295 13.47 0.22 5.13
C GLU A 295 12.99 0.58 6.54
N ALA A 296 12.76 -0.40 7.42
CA ALA A 296 12.11 -0.17 8.72
C ALA A 296 12.94 0.70 9.69
N ASP A 297 14.20 0.98 9.37
CA ASP A 297 15.08 1.84 10.16
C ASP A 297 15.04 3.29 9.70
N ALA A 298 14.94 4.20 10.67
CA ALA A 298 14.91 5.64 10.44
C ALA A 298 16.20 6.14 9.75
N PRO A 299 16.17 7.22 8.95
CA PRO A 299 17.36 7.79 8.36
C PRO A 299 18.41 8.16 9.42
N TYR A 300 19.69 8.06 9.09
CA TYR A 300 20.82 8.19 10.02
C TYR A 300 20.91 7.15 11.16
N ALA A 301 19.92 6.26 11.34
CA ALA A 301 19.99 5.22 12.35
C ALA A 301 21.02 4.14 11.98
N GLY A 302 21.49 3.40 12.99
CA GLY A 302 22.17 2.14 12.75
C GLY A 302 21.14 1.10 12.27
N PRO A 303 21.38 0.39 11.15
CA PRO A 303 20.43 -0.57 10.60
C PRO A 303 20.21 -1.78 11.52
N SER A 304 18.96 -2.03 11.87
CA SER A 304 18.48 -3.31 12.39
C SER A 304 18.69 -4.41 11.35
N GLY A 305 18.95 -5.63 11.81
CA GLY A 305 19.23 -6.77 10.93
C GLY A 305 20.66 -6.80 10.34
N PHE A 306 21.46 -5.73 10.45
CA PHE A 306 22.85 -5.68 9.93
C PHE A 306 23.91 -5.53 11.03
N THR A 307 25.15 -5.89 10.70
CA THR A 307 26.35 -5.66 11.53
C THR A 307 27.53 -5.21 10.67
N ALA A 308 28.36 -4.30 11.21
CA ALA A 308 29.61 -3.87 10.59
C ALA A 308 30.83 -4.36 11.41
N SER A 309 31.93 -4.67 10.74
CA SER A 309 33.21 -5.02 11.37
C SER A 309 34.42 -4.66 10.51
N GLY A 310 35.63 -4.71 11.07
CA GLY A 310 36.88 -4.49 10.34
C GLY A 310 37.37 -3.04 10.19
N GLY A 311 36.59 -2.07 10.68
CA GLY A 311 36.89 -0.65 10.63
C GLY A 311 36.00 0.11 9.65
N GLY A 312 35.51 1.27 10.07
CA GLY A 312 34.43 1.98 9.40
C GLY A 312 33.14 2.04 10.24
N TRP A 313 32.08 2.57 9.64
CA TRP A 313 30.73 2.63 10.21
C TRP A 313 29.68 2.42 9.12
N MET A 314 28.49 2.00 9.52
CA MET A 314 27.34 1.85 8.63
C MET A 314 26.14 2.62 9.22
N GLN A 315 25.31 3.23 8.36
CA GLN A 315 24.08 3.92 8.77
C GLN A 315 23.06 3.94 7.63
N MET A 316 21.77 4.02 7.96
CA MET A 316 20.73 4.29 6.98
C MET A 316 20.99 5.60 6.25
N THR A 317 20.89 5.61 4.92
CA THR A 317 21.07 6.81 4.11
C THR A 317 20.30 8.00 4.68
N PRO A 318 20.91 9.21 4.70
CA PRO A 318 20.19 10.43 5.06
C PRO A 318 19.07 10.69 4.03
N PRO A 319 17.97 11.35 4.43
CA PRO A 319 16.98 11.83 3.48
C PRO A 319 17.70 12.73 2.45
N GLY A 320 17.27 12.63 1.20
CA GLY A 320 17.89 13.32 0.08
C GLY A 320 16.90 14.21 -0.64
N PRO A 321 17.38 15.23 -1.37
CA PRO A 321 16.54 15.89 -2.35
C PRO A 321 16.21 14.89 -3.47
N ASP A 322 14.96 14.88 -3.94
CA ASP A 322 14.40 13.93 -4.91
C ASP A 322 15.25 13.83 -6.19
N SER A 323 15.87 14.95 -6.58
CA SER A 323 16.86 15.04 -7.67
C SER A 323 18.10 14.13 -7.52
N GLN A 324 18.28 13.45 -6.38
CA GLN A 324 19.36 12.52 -6.10
C GLN A 324 18.88 11.09 -5.76
N THR A 325 17.58 10.79 -5.86
CA THR A 325 16.99 9.47 -5.53
C THR A 325 17.76 8.33 -6.20
N SER A 326 17.93 8.33 -7.52
CA SER A 326 18.66 7.27 -8.24
C SER A 326 20.18 7.23 -8.01
N ALA A 327 20.74 8.22 -7.31
CA ALA A 327 22.14 8.23 -6.87
C ALA A 327 22.32 7.77 -5.41
N ARG A 328 21.21 7.66 -4.65
CA ARG A 328 21.17 7.25 -3.24
C ARG A 328 20.46 5.93 -3.00
N TYR A 329 19.55 5.56 -3.88
CA TYR A 329 18.58 4.47 -3.80
C TYR A 329 18.58 3.75 -5.15
N TYR A 330 18.52 2.42 -5.17
CA TYR A 330 18.52 1.67 -6.44
C TYR A 330 17.13 1.61 -7.07
N ASP A 331 16.18 1.11 -6.30
CA ASP A 331 14.77 0.91 -6.67
C ASP A 331 13.88 2.07 -6.19
N GLY A 332 14.43 2.90 -5.30
CA GLY A 332 13.80 4.11 -4.77
C GLY A 332 13.62 4.08 -3.24
N ARG A 333 13.95 2.95 -2.61
CA ARG A 333 13.93 2.74 -1.16
C ARG A 333 15.18 3.24 -0.45
N ARG A 334 15.16 3.26 0.88
CA ARG A 334 16.35 3.56 1.70
C ARG A 334 17.47 2.56 1.42
N SER A 335 18.71 3.03 1.30
CA SER A 335 19.88 2.16 1.18
C SER A 335 20.78 2.25 2.41
N LEU A 336 21.66 1.26 2.58
CA LEU A 336 22.63 1.27 3.67
C LEU A 336 23.94 1.89 3.19
N THR A 337 24.33 3.01 3.81
CA THR A 337 25.65 3.60 3.62
C THR A 337 26.68 2.85 4.45
N MET A 338 27.75 2.36 3.81
CA MET A 338 28.95 1.86 4.49
C MET A 338 30.13 2.80 4.24
N ASN A 339 30.70 3.35 5.30
CA ASN A 339 31.94 4.12 5.26
C ASN A 339 33.11 3.20 5.66
N VAL A 340 33.91 2.78 4.69
CA VAL A 340 35.06 1.89 4.89
C VAL A 340 36.25 2.73 5.36
N GLN A 341 36.82 2.37 6.51
CA GLN A 341 38.01 3.02 7.07
C GLN A 341 39.01 1.96 7.55
N SER A 342 39.29 0.97 6.69
CA SER A 342 39.73 -0.34 7.15
C SER A 342 41.21 -0.62 6.91
N HIS A 343 41.96 -0.73 8.00
CA HIS A 343 43.30 -1.33 8.01
C HIS A 343 43.25 -2.87 7.86
N ALA A 344 42.06 -3.47 8.00
CA ALA A 344 41.73 -4.88 7.80
C ALA A 344 40.63 -5.04 6.72
N GLU A 345 40.13 -6.25 6.44
CA GLU A 345 38.90 -6.38 5.63
C GLU A 345 37.74 -5.70 6.37
N GLY A 346 37.08 -4.73 5.74
CA GLY A 346 35.82 -4.17 6.24
C GLY A 346 34.66 -5.05 5.80
N LEU A 347 33.66 -5.29 6.67
CA LEU A 347 32.48 -6.10 6.35
C LEU A 347 31.21 -5.38 6.78
N VAL A 348 30.19 -5.40 5.93
CA VAL A 348 28.78 -5.27 6.32
C VAL A 348 28.13 -6.62 6.10
N SER A 349 27.45 -7.13 7.13
CA SER A 349 26.84 -8.46 7.12
C SER A 349 25.40 -8.43 7.58
N VAL A 350 24.55 -9.25 6.95
CA VAL A 350 23.25 -9.61 7.52
C VAL A 350 23.50 -10.38 8.82
N THR A 351 22.72 -10.07 9.85
CA THR A 351 22.90 -10.58 11.22
C THR A 351 22.23 -11.93 11.40
N ARG A 352 21.03 -12.08 10.83
CA ARG A 352 20.37 -13.38 10.71
C ARG A 352 21.19 -14.27 9.79
N LYS A 353 21.12 -15.57 10.03
CA LYS A 353 21.75 -16.58 9.19
C LYS A 353 20.67 -17.51 8.64
N PRO A 354 20.14 -17.28 7.43
CA PRO A 354 19.10 -18.12 6.86
C PRO A 354 19.53 -19.60 6.83
N ALA A 355 18.55 -20.49 7.02
CA ALA A 355 18.77 -21.93 7.00
C ALA A 355 19.13 -22.40 5.58
N VAL A 356 20.07 -23.34 5.48
CA VAL A 356 20.54 -23.88 4.19
C VAL A 356 20.71 -25.40 4.24
N THR A 357 20.54 -26.02 3.08
CA THR A 357 20.72 -27.47 2.88
C THR A 357 22.10 -27.74 2.30
N ALA A 358 22.90 -28.59 2.96
CA ALA A 358 24.20 -29.00 2.42
C ALA A 358 24.06 -29.65 1.02
N GLY A 359 24.94 -29.26 0.10
CA GLY A 359 24.90 -29.67 -1.31
C GLY A 359 23.96 -28.84 -2.20
N GLN A 360 23.06 -28.02 -1.63
CA GLN A 360 22.23 -27.10 -2.39
C GLN A 360 23.05 -25.90 -2.89
N ARG A 361 22.77 -25.44 -4.11
CA ARG A 361 23.38 -24.21 -4.66
C ARG A 361 22.56 -23.01 -4.22
N TYR A 362 23.25 -21.96 -3.79
CA TYR A 362 22.70 -20.65 -3.49
C TYR A 362 23.37 -19.56 -4.34
N ARG A 363 22.70 -18.43 -4.50
CA ARG A 363 23.23 -17.23 -5.13
C ARG A 363 22.80 -16.00 -4.35
N PHE A 364 23.78 -15.26 -3.83
CA PHE A 364 23.58 -13.98 -3.16
C PHE A 364 23.77 -12.87 -4.20
N PHE A 365 22.81 -11.94 -4.27
CA PHE A 365 22.87 -10.71 -5.05
C PHE A 365 22.88 -9.51 -4.11
N ALA A 366 23.62 -8.47 -4.49
CA ALA A 366 23.56 -7.16 -3.84
C ALA A 366 23.78 -6.08 -4.90
N ARG A 367 23.04 -4.98 -4.81
CA ARG A 367 23.21 -3.82 -5.67
C ARG A 367 24.04 -2.79 -4.93
N LEU A 368 25.06 -2.25 -5.59
CA LEU A 368 26.06 -1.39 -4.97
C LEU A 368 26.40 -0.19 -5.88
N THR A 369 26.66 0.97 -5.28
CA THR A 369 27.19 2.17 -5.96
C THR A 369 28.16 2.92 -5.04
N THR A 370 28.97 3.82 -5.59
CA THR A 370 29.91 4.67 -4.84
C THR A 370 30.08 6.02 -5.53
N ALA A 371 30.14 7.11 -4.76
CA ALA A 371 30.52 8.43 -5.28
C ALA A 371 32.04 8.59 -5.53
N THR A 372 32.83 7.57 -5.21
CA THR A 372 34.30 7.55 -5.21
C THR A 372 34.83 6.27 -5.88
N SER A 373 36.11 5.94 -5.80
CA SER A 373 36.63 4.63 -6.23
C SER A 373 36.84 3.71 -5.03
N GLY A 374 36.47 2.43 -5.21
CA GLY A 374 36.64 1.41 -4.18
C GLY A 374 36.30 0.02 -4.71
N ASN A 375 36.80 -1.00 -4.04
CA ASN A 375 36.59 -2.39 -4.41
C ASN A 375 35.88 -3.16 -3.30
N VAL A 376 35.05 -4.11 -3.70
CA VAL A 376 34.29 -5.00 -2.82
C VAL A 376 34.30 -6.43 -3.35
N LYS A 377 33.84 -7.38 -2.55
CA LYS A 377 33.44 -8.74 -2.95
C LYS A 377 32.22 -9.15 -2.13
N LEU A 378 31.41 -10.05 -2.66
CA LEU A 378 30.31 -10.66 -1.92
C LEU A 378 30.78 -11.97 -1.30
N ARG A 379 30.36 -12.25 -0.07
CA ARG A 379 30.78 -13.42 0.71
C ARG A 379 29.57 -14.17 1.26
N LEU A 380 29.55 -15.48 1.03
CA LEU A 380 28.71 -16.45 1.73
C LEU A 380 29.57 -17.13 2.80
N SER A 381 29.22 -16.98 4.07
CA SER A 381 29.93 -17.62 5.20
C SER A 381 29.07 -18.76 5.75
N TRP A 382 29.54 -20.00 5.63
CA TRP A 382 28.76 -21.20 5.93
C TRP A 382 28.99 -21.67 7.36
N TYR A 383 27.91 -21.87 8.12
CA TYR A 383 27.97 -22.30 9.52
C TYR A 383 27.26 -23.65 9.72
N ASN A 384 27.79 -24.46 10.62
CA ASN A 384 27.15 -25.70 11.05
C ASN A 384 26.00 -25.43 12.05
N SER A 385 25.29 -26.48 12.47
CA SER A 385 24.19 -26.39 13.45
C SER A 385 24.63 -25.92 14.85
N SER A 386 25.93 -25.97 15.16
CA SER A 386 26.52 -25.40 16.38
C SER A 386 26.98 -23.94 16.20
N ASN A 387 26.57 -23.28 15.11
CA ASN A 387 26.94 -21.91 14.74
C ASN A 387 28.47 -21.68 14.57
N ALA A 388 29.25 -22.74 14.33
CA ALA A 388 30.67 -22.63 14.01
C ALA A 388 30.89 -22.51 12.50
N LEU A 389 31.79 -21.61 12.09
CA LEU A 389 32.14 -21.38 10.68
C LEU A 389 32.83 -22.62 10.11
N ILE A 390 32.33 -23.10 8.97
CA ILE A 390 32.89 -24.22 8.20
C ILE A 390 33.85 -23.69 7.13
N SER A 391 33.37 -22.74 6.32
CA SER A 391 34.12 -22.14 5.22
C SER A 391 33.44 -20.85 4.75
N THR A 392 34.12 -20.11 3.87
CA THR A 392 33.53 -18.99 3.13
C THR A 392 33.53 -19.28 1.63
N SER A 393 32.70 -18.56 0.88
CA SER A 393 32.72 -18.52 -0.58
C SER A 393 32.61 -17.07 -1.02
N ASP A 394 33.71 -16.54 -1.54
CA ASP A 394 33.86 -15.16 -1.98
C ASP A 394 33.64 -15.06 -3.50
N SER A 395 33.07 -13.95 -3.97
CA SER A 395 33.12 -13.58 -5.39
C SER A 395 34.54 -13.17 -5.81
N SER A 396 34.74 -12.94 -7.11
CA SER A 396 35.79 -12.05 -7.57
C SER A 396 35.67 -10.66 -6.91
N THR A 397 36.79 -9.96 -6.76
CA THR A 397 36.77 -8.54 -6.41
C THR A 397 36.14 -7.73 -7.55
N TYR A 398 35.17 -6.88 -7.20
CA TYR A 398 34.52 -5.93 -8.09
C TYR A 398 35.00 -4.52 -7.79
N ALA A 399 35.40 -3.78 -8.82
CA ALA A 399 35.53 -2.33 -8.74
C ALA A 399 34.14 -1.71 -8.85
N LEU A 400 33.74 -0.90 -7.87
CA LEU A 400 32.44 -0.24 -7.88
C LEU A 400 32.42 0.98 -8.82
N SER A 401 31.23 1.33 -9.30
CA SER A 401 30.99 2.45 -10.20
C SER A 401 30.11 3.53 -9.55
N THR A 402 30.02 4.71 -10.17
CA THR A 402 29.11 5.81 -9.79
C THR A 402 27.65 5.57 -10.17
N SER A 403 27.40 4.54 -10.98
CA SER A 403 26.06 4.01 -11.24
C SER A 403 25.85 2.75 -10.41
N TRP A 404 24.60 2.52 -10.00
CA TRP A 404 24.20 1.25 -9.41
C TRP A 404 24.51 0.09 -10.35
N GLN A 405 25.16 -0.93 -9.80
CA GLN A 405 25.42 -2.18 -10.47
C GLN A 405 25.03 -3.33 -9.54
N GLU A 406 24.48 -4.39 -10.11
CA GLU A 406 24.19 -5.62 -9.40
C GLU A 406 25.41 -6.55 -9.46
N TYR A 407 25.82 -7.05 -8.30
CA TYR A 407 26.89 -8.01 -8.13
C TYR A 407 26.32 -9.30 -7.54
N SER A 408 26.97 -10.44 -7.79
CA SER A 408 26.49 -11.71 -7.23
C SER A 408 27.60 -12.73 -6.97
N VAL A 409 27.39 -13.58 -5.96
CA VAL A 409 28.23 -14.76 -5.67
C VAL A 409 27.34 -16.00 -5.66
N SER A 410 27.76 -17.09 -6.32
CA SER A 410 27.07 -18.38 -6.25
C SER A 410 28.01 -19.48 -5.78
N ALA A 411 27.53 -20.30 -4.85
CA ALA A 411 28.28 -21.41 -4.28
C ALA A 411 27.35 -22.55 -3.85
N LEU A 412 27.93 -23.75 -3.73
CA LEU A 412 27.27 -24.90 -3.12
C LEU A 412 27.50 -24.85 -1.60
N ALA A 413 26.44 -25.02 -0.82
CA ALA A 413 26.57 -25.15 0.63
C ALA A 413 27.42 -26.40 0.96
N PRO A 414 28.50 -26.28 1.75
CA PRO A 414 29.40 -27.40 2.03
C PRO A 414 28.74 -28.47 2.92
N THR A 415 29.33 -29.66 2.95
CA THR A 415 28.90 -30.74 3.85
C THR A 415 28.85 -30.26 5.31
N GLY A 416 27.71 -30.43 5.96
CA GLY A 416 27.49 -30.02 7.35
C GLY A 416 27.05 -28.55 7.53
N ALA A 417 26.90 -27.77 6.46
CA ALA A 417 26.27 -26.45 6.53
C ALA A 417 24.80 -26.59 6.92
N ALA A 418 24.37 -25.71 7.85
CA ALA A 418 23.00 -25.61 8.33
C ALA A 418 22.46 -24.16 8.22
N THR A 419 23.34 -23.15 8.28
CA THR A 419 22.98 -21.75 8.04
C THR A 419 24.07 -21.03 7.23
N VAL A 420 23.71 -19.91 6.60
CA VAL A 420 24.67 -19.04 5.88
C VAL A 420 24.55 -17.60 6.34
N GLN A 421 25.67 -16.88 6.40
CA GLN A 421 25.70 -15.43 6.59
C GLN A 421 26.15 -14.74 5.31
N LEU A 422 25.50 -13.63 5.00
CA LEU A 422 25.75 -12.82 3.80
C LEU A 422 26.57 -11.60 4.20
N SER A 423 27.59 -11.27 3.40
CA SER A 423 28.38 -10.06 3.63
C SER A 423 28.83 -9.39 2.35
N VAL A 424 28.79 -8.05 2.34
CA VAL A 424 29.60 -7.23 1.43
C VAL A 424 30.93 -6.96 2.13
N VAL A 425 32.04 -7.32 1.49
CA VAL A 425 33.39 -7.26 2.06
C VAL A 425 34.23 -6.28 1.24
N SER A 426 34.80 -5.28 1.90
CA SER A 426 35.78 -4.37 1.34
C SER A 426 37.18 -4.86 1.69
N PRO A 427 38.02 -5.25 0.70
CA PRO A 427 39.41 -5.61 0.93
C PRO A 427 40.20 -4.55 1.71
N ALA A 428 41.16 -5.02 2.51
CA ALA A 428 41.96 -4.20 3.42
C ALA A 428 42.79 -3.10 2.72
N GLY A 429 43.05 -2.01 3.45
CA GLY A 429 43.86 -0.89 2.95
C GLY A 429 43.11 0.09 2.06
N GLN A 430 41.77 0.08 2.11
CA GLN A 430 40.92 1.00 1.36
C GLN A 430 40.21 1.98 2.29
N THR A 431 39.88 3.16 1.78
CA THR A 431 39.07 4.16 2.49
C THR A 431 38.16 4.85 1.48
N PHE A 432 36.87 4.53 1.53
CA PHE A 432 35.84 4.99 0.61
C PHE A 432 34.46 4.78 1.23
N ALA A 433 33.42 5.34 0.64
CA ALA A 433 32.03 5.03 1.02
C ALA A 433 31.30 4.40 -0.15
N TYR A 434 30.47 3.40 0.14
CA TYR A 434 29.54 2.81 -0.83
C TYR A 434 28.14 2.73 -0.24
N LEU A 435 27.15 2.68 -1.12
CA LEU A 435 25.76 2.40 -0.80
C LEU A 435 25.47 0.96 -1.22
N LEU A 436 24.61 0.29 -0.45
CA LEU A 436 24.17 -1.07 -0.74
C LEU A 436 22.66 -1.22 -0.54
N ASP A 437 22.03 -1.95 -1.46
CA ASP A 437 20.59 -1.99 -1.64
C ASP A 437 20.15 -3.32 -2.28
N SER A 438 18.85 -3.61 -2.19
CA SER A 438 18.13 -4.69 -2.86
C SER A 438 18.85 -6.04 -2.78
N LEU A 439 19.23 -6.48 -1.58
CA LEU A 439 19.89 -7.77 -1.34
C LEU A 439 18.92 -8.92 -1.65
N GLN A 440 19.42 -10.05 -2.15
CA GLN A 440 18.62 -11.28 -2.38
C GLN A 440 19.48 -12.53 -2.14
N LEU A 441 18.97 -13.57 -1.47
CA LEU A 441 19.65 -14.87 -1.28
C LEU A 441 18.81 -16.00 -1.85
N ASN A 442 19.07 -16.36 -3.12
CA ASN A 442 18.23 -17.30 -3.83
C ASN A 442 18.78 -18.73 -3.77
N HIS A 443 17.91 -19.73 -3.56
CA HIS A 443 18.23 -21.12 -3.85
C HIS A 443 18.11 -21.43 -5.36
N CYS A 444 19.12 -22.09 -5.92
CA CYS A 444 19.28 -22.25 -7.37
C CYS A 444 18.67 -23.57 -7.91
N ASN A 445 17.38 -23.78 -7.70
CA ASN A 445 16.64 -24.96 -8.18
C ASN A 445 15.20 -24.64 -8.62
N ASN A 446 14.94 -23.41 -9.09
CA ASN A 446 13.59 -23.00 -9.49
C ASN A 446 13.07 -23.71 -10.77
N GLY A 447 13.96 -24.32 -11.58
CA GLY A 447 13.60 -25.05 -12.80
C GLY A 447 13.05 -24.18 -13.94
N LYS A 448 13.04 -22.85 -13.80
CA LYS A 448 12.44 -21.90 -14.76
C LYS A 448 13.47 -21.11 -15.57
N THR A 449 14.68 -20.90 -15.05
CA THR A 449 15.76 -20.21 -15.76
C THR A 449 16.96 -21.12 -15.98
N THR A 450 17.83 -20.71 -16.92
CA THR A 450 19.06 -21.44 -17.27
C THR A 450 20.10 -21.44 -16.16
N ASP A 451 20.07 -20.48 -15.23
CA ASP A 451 20.91 -20.49 -14.02
C ASP A 451 20.22 -21.12 -12.81
N GLY A 452 18.89 -21.27 -12.86
CA GLY A 452 18.04 -21.80 -11.78
C GLY A 452 17.95 -20.90 -10.54
N CYS A 453 18.68 -19.78 -10.52
CA CYS A 453 18.89 -18.90 -9.36
C CYS A 453 18.09 -17.61 -9.45
N ARG A 454 17.94 -17.03 -10.65
CA ARG A 454 17.09 -15.86 -10.88
C ARG A 454 15.79 -16.30 -11.54
N LEU A 455 14.76 -15.49 -11.47
CA LEU A 455 13.54 -15.64 -12.25
C LEU A 455 13.68 -14.80 -13.53
N PRO A 456 12.90 -15.05 -14.59
CA PRO A 456 12.62 -14.00 -15.57
C PRO A 456 11.88 -12.90 -14.81
N GLY A 457 12.46 -11.69 -14.79
CA GLY A 457 11.74 -10.48 -14.41
C GLY A 457 11.13 -9.80 -15.62
#